data_AF-A0A1F9FEQ3-F1
#
_entry.id   AF-A0A1F9FEQ3-F1
#
_cell.length_a   1.000
_cell.length_b   1.000
_cell.length_c   1.000
_cell.angle_alpha   90.00
_cell.angle_beta   90.00
_cell.angle_gamma   90.00
#
_symmetry.space_group_name_H-M   'P 1'
#
loop_
_entity.id
_entity.type
_entity.pdbx_description
1 polymer ?
#
loop_
_entity_poly.entity_id
_entity_poly.type
_entity_poly.pdbx_seq_one_letter_code
_entity_poly.pdbx_strand_id
1 'polypeptide(L)'
;MIGGTVSGLSATGLVIQNNGSNNLIISSNGEFNFPAMDEGSSYLISIVGQPTKQTCTVLNQSGLVSGADISDVEIDCVDNPPDTYSIGGTVLGLSGSGFVIQNNGEATLSISENGIFNFPALADGSSYSVTIVSQPTHQTCSISREAGVLAGKNIIDIEIRCVMNRYHLEGTVSGLSSAGLVLQNNGMNPLEISTDGPFRFLSVDDGSNYAVTVYAHPVDQTCSILNGSGIVSGKNISNIRVDCVNNPIATYAIRGTVSGLLGEGLAIQNNAGKSFPISTNGPFSFPPMDDGSQYDISILSQPQNQACTVLNGKGTLSGVDISNVEISCVSIAPPCDPDMEIVSGKTTFILMARFFAVKKKDVSNACFIHFSLNGKRLFDLSSNLKNESKYYWYTDNPLVPSKSVKLILNESDLKVGVNRYELLWTERWCESVNGNPLLELSIAPFVVNWPSDTSWEIKKRKLSVPMSTSSGRSFDPAFNSPYHILYGSFSMSDTFSEGSCLNK
;
A
#
# COMPACT_ATOMS: atom_id res chain seq x y z
N MET A 1 -43.13 97.44 -53.79
CA MET A 1 -42.65 96.05 -53.79
C MET A 1 -42.45 95.58 -52.36
N ILE A 2 -42.57 94.28 -52.10
CA ILE A 2 -42.20 93.67 -50.82
C ILE A 2 -40.96 92.82 -51.07
N GLY A 3 -39.89 93.09 -50.35
CA GLY A 3 -38.62 92.42 -50.49
C GLY A 3 -37.84 92.43 -49.19
N GLY A 4 -36.66 91.86 -49.24
CA GLY A 4 -35.87 91.61 -48.06
C GLY A 4 -34.58 90.87 -48.39
N THR A 5 -33.89 90.42 -47.35
CA THR A 5 -32.65 89.66 -47.46
C THR A 5 -32.78 88.29 -46.82
N VAL A 6 -32.09 87.31 -47.40
CA VAL A 6 -31.85 85.99 -46.80
C VAL A 6 -30.39 85.87 -46.43
N SER A 7 -30.12 85.51 -45.19
CA SER A 7 -28.80 85.23 -44.63
C SER A 7 -28.76 83.82 -44.02
N GLY A 8 -27.57 83.24 -43.95
CA GLY A 8 -27.33 81.94 -43.32
C GLY A 8 -27.88 80.69 -44.07
N LEU A 9 -28.50 80.85 -45.24
CA LEU A 9 -28.99 79.73 -46.04
C LEU A 9 -27.81 78.94 -46.63
N SER A 10 -27.68 77.68 -46.20
CA SER A 10 -26.64 76.74 -46.64
C SER A 10 -27.22 75.48 -47.30
N ALA A 11 -28.53 75.25 -47.16
CA ALA A 11 -29.24 74.09 -47.69
C ALA A 11 -30.43 74.45 -48.58
N THR A 12 -30.87 73.50 -49.40
CA THR A 12 -32.01 73.67 -50.32
C THR A 12 -33.34 73.47 -49.61
N GLY A 13 -34.41 74.06 -50.15
CA GLY A 13 -35.79 73.78 -49.73
C GLY A 13 -36.51 74.95 -49.06
N LEU A 14 -35.84 76.11 -48.89
CA LEU A 14 -36.49 77.31 -48.39
C LEU A 14 -37.54 77.80 -49.39
N VAL A 15 -38.79 77.84 -48.93
CA VAL A 15 -39.92 78.42 -49.66
C VAL A 15 -40.63 79.40 -48.74
N ILE A 16 -40.69 80.66 -49.19
CA ILE A 16 -41.43 81.72 -48.51
C ILE A 16 -42.69 82.08 -49.29
N GLN A 17 -43.70 82.57 -48.60
CA GLN A 17 -45.02 82.87 -49.13
C GLN A 17 -45.48 84.23 -48.60
N ASN A 18 -46.19 85.00 -49.43
CA ASN A 18 -46.80 86.26 -49.00
C ASN A 18 -48.34 86.16 -49.02
N ASN A 19 -49.00 86.44 -47.90
CA ASN A 19 -50.46 86.44 -47.76
C ASN A 19 -51.16 85.16 -48.23
N GLY A 20 -50.58 83.98 -47.99
CA GLY A 20 -51.19 82.71 -48.40
C GLY A 20 -51.10 82.40 -49.90
N SER A 21 -50.35 83.20 -50.68
CA SER A 21 -50.15 83.04 -52.12
C SER A 21 -48.72 83.42 -52.55
N ASN A 22 -48.41 83.32 -53.84
CA ASN A 22 -47.11 83.76 -54.40
C ASN A 22 -45.88 83.13 -53.74
N ASN A 23 -45.79 81.79 -53.76
CA ASN A 23 -44.62 81.10 -53.22
C ASN A 23 -43.34 81.49 -53.98
N LEU A 24 -42.30 81.85 -53.24
CA LEU A 24 -40.96 82.13 -53.76
C LEU A 24 -39.99 81.07 -53.23
N ILE A 25 -39.32 80.38 -54.15
CA ILE A 25 -38.27 79.41 -53.83
C ILE A 25 -36.96 80.18 -53.70
N ILE A 26 -36.33 80.11 -52.54
CA ILE A 26 -35.03 80.74 -52.28
C ILE A 26 -33.95 79.67 -52.39
N SER A 27 -32.95 79.92 -53.25
CA SER A 27 -31.87 78.95 -53.53
C SER A 27 -30.48 79.42 -53.07
N SER A 28 -30.35 80.68 -52.66
CA SER A 28 -29.10 81.25 -52.15
C SER A 28 -29.37 82.42 -51.22
N ASN A 29 -28.36 82.80 -50.42
CA ASN A 29 -28.35 84.07 -49.70
C ASN A 29 -28.44 85.26 -50.66
N GLY A 30 -28.97 86.38 -50.17
CA GLY A 30 -29.11 87.62 -50.94
C GLY A 30 -30.51 88.23 -50.88
N GLU A 31 -30.74 89.22 -51.73
CA GLU A 31 -32.02 89.91 -51.80
C GLU A 31 -33.11 89.07 -52.47
N PHE A 32 -34.34 89.19 -51.99
CA PHE A 32 -35.54 88.62 -52.61
C PHE A 32 -36.61 89.71 -52.77
N ASN A 33 -37.49 89.54 -53.75
CA ASN A 33 -38.64 90.42 -53.98
C ASN A 33 -39.86 89.60 -54.40
N PHE A 34 -41.01 89.90 -53.79
CA PHE A 34 -42.31 89.47 -54.27
C PHE A 34 -42.83 90.44 -55.35
N PRO A 35 -43.83 90.04 -56.16
CA PRO A 35 -44.52 90.94 -57.06
C PRO A 35 -45.04 92.20 -56.37
N ALA A 36 -45.17 93.30 -57.13
CA ALA A 36 -45.72 94.53 -56.61
C ALA A 36 -47.15 94.34 -56.07
N MET A 37 -47.49 95.10 -55.02
CA MET A 37 -48.79 95.08 -54.35
C MET A 37 -49.37 96.50 -54.34
N ASP A 38 -50.69 96.60 -54.28
CA ASP A 38 -51.38 97.88 -54.21
C ASP A 38 -51.09 98.62 -52.90
N GLU A 39 -50.99 99.95 -52.97
CA GLU A 39 -50.85 100.84 -51.82
C GLU A 39 -51.96 100.58 -50.79
N GLY A 40 -51.59 100.50 -49.50
CA GLY A 40 -52.51 100.18 -48.41
C GLY A 40 -52.78 98.69 -48.20
N SER A 41 -52.24 97.80 -49.04
CA SER A 41 -52.33 96.35 -48.81
C SER A 41 -51.49 95.92 -47.62
N SER A 42 -52.01 95.00 -46.80
CA SER A 42 -51.20 94.30 -45.79
C SER A 42 -50.36 93.21 -46.43
N TYR A 43 -49.17 92.96 -45.92
CA TYR A 43 -48.36 91.79 -46.26
C TYR A 43 -48.12 90.92 -45.02
N LEU A 44 -47.96 89.63 -45.25
CA LEU A 44 -47.61 88.63 -44.25
C LEU A 44 -46.72 87.58 -44.93
N ILE A 45 -45.43 87.64 -44.64
CA ILE A 45 -44.42 86.68 -45.07
C ILE A 45 -44.46 85.49 -44.13
N SER A 46 -44.55 84.29 -44.70
CA SER A 46 -44.54 83.02 -43.97
C SER A 46 -43.57 82.06 -44.64
N ILE A 47 -42.84 81.28 -43.85
CA ILE A 47 -42.06 80.16 -44.37
C ILE A 47 -42.99 78.97 -44.53
N VAL A 48 -43.19 78.52 -45.76
CA VAL A 48 -44.03 77.36 -46.11
C VAL A 48 -43.21 76.11 -46.44
N GLY A 49 -41.89 76.26 -46.60
CA GLY A 49 -40.93 75.16 -46.68
C GLY A 49 -39.63 75.56 -45.99
N GLN A 50 -39.22 74.80 -44.97
CA GLN A 50 -37.91 74.98 -44.35
C GLN A 50 -36.83 74.25 -45.18
N PRO A 51 -35.59 74.79 -45.26
CA PRO A 51 -34.49 74.08 -45.89
C PRO A 51 -34.09 72.82 -45.11
N THR A 52 -33.51 71.83 -45.78
CA THR A 52 -33.07 70.59 -45.12
C THR A 52 -31.96 70.86 -44.11
N LYS A 53 -32.07 70.33 -42.88
CA LYS A 53 -31.07 70.50 -41.79
C LYS A 53 -30.82 71.96 -41.36
N GLN A 54 -31.72 72.87 -41.70
CA GLN A 54 -31.67 74.25 -41.23
C GLN A 54 -33.04 74.69 -40.72
N THR A 55 -33.06 75.71 -39.89
CA THR A 55 -34.29 76.41 -39.49
C THR A 55 -34.11 77.89 -39.82
N CYS A 56 -34.98 78.41 -40.68
CA CYS A 56 -35.07 79.82 -40.99
C CYS A 56 -36.19 80.49 -40.18
N THR A 57 -35.97 81.73 -39.79
CA THR A 57 -36.95 82.58 -39.10
C THR A 57 -37.13 83.88 -39.88
N VAL A 58 -38.29 84.53 -39.74
CA VAL A 58 -38.61 85.76 -40.45
C VAL A 58 -38.73 86.91 -39.44
N LEU A 59 -37.96 87.97 -39.65
CA LEU A 59 -38.10 89.26 -38.98
C LEU A 59 -38.86 90.22 -39.91
N ASN A 60 -39.59 91.17 -39.29
CA ASN A 60 -40.47 92.10 -40.01
C ASN A 60 -41.46 91.37 -40.94
N GLN A 61 -41.98 90.22 -40.48
CA GLN A 61 -42.78 89.32 -41.31
C GLN A 61 -44.14 89.89 -41.74
N SER A 62 -44.60 91.01 -41.20
CA SER A 62 -45.91 91.59 -41.58
C SER A 62 -45.94 93.10 -41.45
N GLY A 63 -46.74 93.76 -42.28
CA GLY A 63 -46.93 95.21 -42.26
C GLY A 63 -47.92 95.71 -43.30
N LEU A 64 -47.94 97.03 -43.53
CA LEU A 64 -48.73 97.70 -44.56
C LEU A 64 -47.81 98.34 -45.61
N VAL A 65 -48.16 98.25 -46.89
CA VAL A 65 -47.50 99.02 -47.95
C VAL A 65 -47.95 100.48 -47.84
N SER A 66 -47.03 101.39 -47.56
CA SER A 66 -47.30 102.82 -47.31
C SER A 66 -46.29 103.74 -48.02
N GLY A 67 -46.43 103.92 -49.33
CA GLY A 67 -45.76 104.95 -50.12
C GLY A 67 -44.31 104.67 -50.53
N ALA A 68 -43.69 103.61 -50.00
CA ALA A 68 -42.35 103.16 -50.36
C ALA A 68 -42.28 101.63 -50.47
N ASP A 69 -41.26 101.12 -51.18
CA ASP A 69 -40.95 99.70 -51.21
C ASP A 69 -40.55 99.21 -49.80
N ILE A 70 -41.08 98.07 -49.39
CA ILE A 70 -40.70 97.37 -48.17
C ILE A 70 -39.50 96.49 -48.52
N SER A 71 -38.35 96.72 -47.90
CA SER A 71 -37.10 95.99 -48.17
C SER A 71 -36.41 95.48 -46.91
N ASP A 72 -37.09 95.56 -45.76
CA ASP A 72 -36.55 95.28 -44.43
C ASP A 72 -37.01 93.92 -43.86
N VAL A 73 -37.66 93.09 -44.66
CA VAL A 73 -37.92 91.69 -44.28
C VAL A 73 -36.59 90.95 -44.24
N GLU A 74 -36.28 90.33 -43.10
CA GLU A 74 -35.04 89.58 -42.94
C GLU A 74 -35.37 88.11 -42.67
N ILE A 75 -34.75 87.22 -43.43
CA ILE A 75 -34.82 85.78 -43.23
C ILE A 75 -33.46 85.31 -42.77
N ASP A 76 -33.38 84.93 -41.50
CA ASP A 76 -32.17 84.39 -40.88
C ASP A 76 -32.28 82.87 -40.74
N CYS A 77 -31.36 82.15 -41.37
CA CYS A 77 -31.30 80.69 -41.38
C CYS A 77 -30.11 80.19 -40.55
N VAL A 78 -30.37 79.26 -39.63
CA VAL A 78 -29.34 78.63 -38.81
C VAL A 78 -29.32 77.12 -39.03
N ASP A 79 -28.13 76.50 -38.97
CA ASP A 79 -27.98 75.05 -39.05
C ASP A 79 -28.62 74.38 -37.82
N ASN A 80 -29.39 73.32 -38.06
CA ASN A 80 -29.94 72.52 -36.98
C ASN A 80 -28.81 71.70 -36.33
N PRO A 81 -28.86 71.48 -35.00
CA PRO A 81 -27.92 70.56 -34.36
C PRO A 81 -28.03 69.18 -35.04
N PRO A 82 -26.89 68.46 -35.23
CA PRO A 82 -26.92 67.15 -35.84
C PRO A 82 -27.75 66.19 -34.98
N ASP A 83 -28.50 65.30 -35.64
CA ASP A 83 -29.15 64.19 -34.95
C ASP A 83 -28.09 63.35 -34.22
N THR A 84 -28.39 62.95 -32.99
CA THR A 84 -27.49 62.12 -32.18
C THR A 84 -28.20 60.85 -31.74
N TYR A 85 -27.44 59.76 -31.66
CA TYR A 85 -27.93 58.44 -31.25
C TYR A 85 -27.03 57.83 -30.18
N SER A 86 -27.63 57.11 -29.23
CA SER A 86 -26.91 56.47 -28.13
C SER A 86 -26.26 55.16 -28.56
N ILE A 87 -25.15 54.83 -27.89
CA ILE A 87 -24.46 53.55 -28.02
C ILE A 87 -24.55 52.86 -26.67
N GLY A 88 -25.15 51.68 -26.63
CA GLY A 88 -25.39 50.95 -25.39
C GLY A 88 -25.56 49.47 -25.62
N GLY A 89 -25.76 48.77 -24.51
CA GLY A 89 -25.74 47.33 -24.50
C GLY A 89 -26.04 46.75 -23.12
N THR A 90 -25.79 45.46 -22.97
CA THR A 90 -25.98 44.73 -21.72
C THR A 90 -24.71 44.02 -21.25
N VAL A 91 -24.48 44.02 -19.95
CA VAL A 91 -23.42 43.27 -19.27
C VAL A 91 -24.03 42.10 -18.51
N LEU A 92 -23.47 40.90 -18.72
CA LEU A 92 -23.91 39.64 -18.13
C LEU A 92 -22.74 38.92 -17.47
N GLY A 93 -23.00 38.29 -16.32
CA GLY A 93 -22.03 37.47 -15.61
C GLY A 93 -20.94 38.25 -14.86
N LEU A 94 -21.02 39.57 -14.74
CA LEU A 94 -20.08 40.37 -13.97
C LEU A 94 -20.27 40.15 -12.46
N SER A 95 -19.19 39.81 -11.78
CA SER A 95 -19.09 39.69 -10.31
C SER A 95 -17.79 40.26 -9.74
N GLY A 96 -16.75 40.41 -10.57
CA GLY A 96 -15.50 41.06 -10.20
C GLY A 96 -15.56 42.58 -10.24
N SER A 97 -14.60 43.23 -9.58
CA SER A 97 -14.50 44.69 -9.49
C SER A 97 -13.50 45.26 -10.50
N GLY A 98 -13.61 46.56 -10.82
CA GLY A 98 -12.65 47.26 -11.67
C GLY A 98 -12.83 47.04 -13.18
N PHE A 99 -14.02 46.60 -13.62
CA PHE A 99 -14.35 46.50 -15.04
C PHE A 99 -14.57 47.88 -15.66
N VAL A 100 -13.81 48.19 -16.70
CA VAL A 100 -13.88 49.48 -17.41
C VAL A 100 -13.91 49.23 -18.91
N ILE A 101 -14.86 49.85 -19.59
CA ILE A 101 -14.98 49.86 -21.05
C ILE A 101 -14.80 51.29 -21.58
N GLN A 102 -14.46 51.43 -22.84
CA GLN A 102 -14.40 52.71 -23.52
C GLN A 102 -15.00 52.64 -24.92
N ASN A 103 -15.49 53.76 -25.43
CA ASN A 103 -15.90 53.90 -26.83
C ASN A 103 -14.94 54.86 -27.56
N ASN A 104 -14.43 54.44 -28.71
CA ASN A 104 -13.54 55.23 -29.59
C ASN A 104 -12.27 55.77 -28.90
N GLY A 105 -11.83 55.16 -27.80
CA GLY A 105 -10.63 55.59 -27.07
C GLY A 105 -10.79 56.87 -26.24
N GLU A 106 -12.02 57.37 -26.08
CA GLU A 106 -12.28 58.63 -25.39
C GLU A 106 -13.21 58.43 -24.18
N ALA A 107 -14.49 58.16 -24.43
CA ALA A 107 -15.49 58.02 -23.37
C ALA A 107 -15.31 56.69 -22.65
N THR A 108 -15.01 56.73 -21.35
CA THR A 108 -14.87 55.54 -20.49
C THR A 108 -16.11 55.37 -19.60
N LEU A 109 -16.46 54.11 -19.31
CA LEU A 109 -17.50 53.73 -18.36
C LEU A 109 -16.95 52.68 -17.39
N SER A 110 -17.06 52.95 -16.10
CA SER A 110 -16.84 51.97 -15.04
C SER A 110 -18.13 51.21 -14.79
N ILE A 111 -18.10 49.88 -14.93
CA ILE A 111 -19.27 49.03 -14.75
C ILE A 111 -19.09 48.20 -13.47
N SER A 112 -20.03 48.31 -12.54
CA SER A 112 -19.96 47.64 -11.24
C SER A 112 -20.93 46.47 -11.07
N GLU A 113 -21.91 46.32 -11.97
CA GLU A 113 -22.94 45.29 -11.88
C GLU A 113 -23.45 44.89 -13.28
N ASN A 114 -24.19 43.78 -13.32
CA ASN A 114 -24.91 43.35 -14.52
C ASN A 114 -26.05 44.31 -14.83
N GLY A 115 -26.31 44.55 -16.11
CA GLY A 115 -27.39 45.44 -16.53
C GLY A 115 -27.10 46.17 -17.83
N ILE A 116 -27.89 47.20 -18.09
CA ILE A 116 -27.78 48.04 -19.29
C ILE A 116 -26.70 49.10 -19.06
N PHE A 117 -25.84 49.32 -20.05
CA PHE A 117 -24.92 50.46 -20.09
C PHE A 117 -25.21 51.34 -21.31
N ASN A 118 -24.92 52.62 -21.21
CA ASN A 118 -25.01 53.57 -22.33
C ASN A 118 -23.81 54.54 -22.28
N PHE A 119 -23.13 54.70 -23.41
CA PHE A 119 -22.19 55.79 -23.65
C PHE A 119 -22.94 57.08 -24.00
N PRO A 120 -22.27 58.25 -23.90
CA PRO A 120 -22.77 59.49 -24.48
C PRO A 120 -23.15 59.31 -25.96
N ALA A 121 -24.20 60.01 -26.39
CA ALA A 121 -24.67 59.94 -27.78
C ALA A 121 -23.64 60.57 -28.74
N LEU A 122 -23.52 59.97 -29.94
CA LEU A 122 -22.68 60.49 -31.02
C LEU A 122 -23.57 60.96 -32.17
N ALA A 123 -23.04 61.84 -33.02
CA ALA A 123 -23.75 62.31 -34.20
C ALA A 123 -24.05 61.17 -35.18
N ASP A 124 -25.18 61.25 -35.90
CA ASP A 124 -25.52 60.27 -36.93
C ASP A 124 -24.41 60.14 -37.98
N GLY A 125 -24.19 58.91 -38.45
CA GLY A 125 -23.06 58.57 -39.33
C GLY A 125 -21.71 58.41 -38.62
N SER A 126 -21.60 58.67 -37.31
CA SER A 126 -20.37 58.41 -36.56
C SER A 126 -20.11 56.91 -36.40
N SER A 127 -18.84 56.49 -36.48
CA SER A 127 -18.43 55.14 -36.10
C SER A 127 -18.33 55.00 -34.59
N TYR A 128 -18.58 53.78 -34.08
CA TYR A 128 -18.32 53.41 -32.70
C TYR A 128 -17.40 52.17 -32.65
N SER A 129 -16.62 52.08 -31.58
CA SER A 129 -15.70 50.97 -31.30
C SER A 129 -15.51 50.85 -29.79
N VAL A 130 -16.27 49.95 -29.18
CA VAL A 130 -16.24 49.65 -27.76
C VAL A 130 -15.09 48.68 -27.48
N THR A 131 -14.25 49.01 -26.51
CA THR A 131 -13.12 48.16 -26.10
C THR A 131 -13.07 48.04 -24.59
N ILE A 132 -12.52 46.93 -24.11
CA ILE A 132 -12.26 46.73 -22.67
C ILE A 132 -10.96 47.43 -22.32
N VAL A 133 -11.02 48.38 -21.39
CA VAL A 133 -9.83 49.06 -20.84
C VAL A 133 -9.22 48.24 -19.71
N SER A 134 -10.07 47.70 -18.84
CA SER A 134 -9.66 46.90 -17.68
C SER A 134 -10.64 45.75 -17.50
N GLN A 135 -10.13 44.53 -17.40
CA GLN A 135 -10.92 43.36 -17.03
C GLN A 135 -11.29 43.43 -15.53
N PRO A 136 -12.47 42.92 -15.13
CA PRO A 136 -12.78 42.75 -13.71
C PRO A 136 -11.79 41.81 -13.01
N THR A 137 -11.63 41.99 -11.70
CA THR A 137 -10.89 41.05 -10.86
C THR A 137 -11.46 39.64 -10.99
N HIS A 138 -10.57 38.65 -11.11
CA HIS A 138 -10.87 37.22 -11.20
C HIS A 138 -11.67 36.77 -12.44
N GLN A 139 -12.14 37.67 -13.30
CA GLN A 139 -13.01 37.36 -14.42
C GLN A 139 -12.40 37.79 -15.76
N THR A 140 -12.89 37.19 -16.84
CA THR A 140 -12.60 37.65 -18.21
C THR A 140 -13.91 37.97 -18.90
N CYS A 141 -14.06 39.21 -19.35
CA CYS A 141 -15.16 39.68 -20.18
C CYS A 141 -14.78 39.71 -21.66
N SER A 142 -15.77 39.44 -22.49
CA SER A 142 -15.72 39.55 -23.96
C SER A 142 -16.88 40.43 -24.43
N ILE A 143 -16.67 41.17 -25.52
CA ILE A 143 -17.69 42.03 -26.14
C ILE A 143 -18.09 41.40 -27.47
N SER A 144 -19.38 41.45 -27.79
CA SER A 144 -19.88 41.20 -29.15
C SER A 144 -20.54 42.46 -29.70
N ARG A 145 -20.46 42.65 -31.03
CA ARG A 145 -20.97 43.84 -31.74
C ARG A 145 -20.28 45.12 -31.26
N GLU A 146 -19.00 44.98 -30.97
CA GLU A 146 -18.15 46.01 -30.39
C GLU A 146 -17.95 47.22 -31.30
N ALA A 147 -18.11 47.08 -32.62
CA ALA A 147 -17.91 48.18 -33.56
C ALA A 147 -19.01 48.28 -34.62
N GLY A 148 -19.23 49.48 -35.15
CA GLY A 148 -20.22 49.76 -36.19
C GLY A 148 -20.35 51.26 -36.51
N VAL A 149 -21.43 51.64 -37.19
CA VAL A 149 -21.75 53.04 -37.57
C VAL A 149 -23.19 53.35 -37.18
N LEU A 150 -23.43 54.54 -36.64
CA LEU A 150 -24.78 55.04 -36.37
C LEU A 150 -25.51 55.35 -37.68
N ALA A 151 -26.71 54.82 -37.82
CA ALA A 151 -27.54 54.98 -39.02
C ALA A 151 -29.01 55.22 -38.64
N GLY A 152 -29.31 56.43 -38.18
CA GLY A 152 -30.68 56.86 -37.89
C GLY A 152 -31.33 56.22 -36.67
N LYS A 153 -30.56 55.51 -35.82
CA LYS A 153 -31.09 54.81 -34.63
C LYS A 153 -30.02 54.54 -33.56
N ASN A 154 -30.48 54.37 -32.33
CA ASN A 154 -29.66 53.93 -31.20
C ASN A 154 -29.15 52.50 -31.40
N ILE A 155 -27.92 52.26 -30.95
CA ILE A 155 -27.34 50.92 -30.80
C ILE A 155 -27.59 50.47 -29.36
N ILE A 156 -28.25 49.33 -29.19
CA ILE A 156 -28.65 48.80 -27.87
C ILE A 156 -28.29 47.31 -27.70
N ASP A 157 -27.68 46.71 -28.72
CA ASP A 157 -27.45 45.25 -28.83
C ASP A 157 -25.98 44.86 -28.62
N ILE A 158 -25.13 45.76 -28.11
CA ILE A 158 -23.79 45.38 -27.66
C ILE A 158 -23.94 44.47 -26.46
N GLU A 159 -23.32 43.29 -26.49
CA GLU A 159 -23.40 42.34 -25.39
C GLU A 159 -22.01 42.08 -24.84
N ILE A 160 -21.88 42.24 -23.52
CA ILE A 160 -20.67 41.94 -22.77
C ILE A 160 -20.94 40.73 -21.89
N ARG A 161 -20.15 39.67 -22.07
CA ARG A 161 -20.22 38.45 -21.25
C ARG A 161 -18.94 38.26 -20.47
N CYS A 162 -19.07 38.22 -19.14
CA CYS A 162 -18.00 37.97 -18.20
C CYS A 162 -18.08 36.54 -17.66
N VAL A 163 -16.92 35.87 -17.60
CA VAL A 163 -16.79 34.49 -17.13
C VAL A 163 -15.75 34.44 -16.01
N MET A 164 -16.03 33.64 -14.98
CA MET A 164 -15.10 33.36 -13.89
C MET A 164 -13.86 32.63 -14.41
N ASN A 165 -12.67 33.17 -14.15
CA ASN A 165 -11.44 32.46 -14.48
C ASN A 165 -11.29 31.26 -13.55
N ARG A 166 -10.83 30.13 -14.09
CA ARG A 166 -10.59 28.91 -13.33
C ARG A 166 -9.18 28.41 -13.58
N TYR A 167 -8.52 27.97 -12.51
CA TYR A 167 -7.16 27.47 -12.57
C TYR A 167 -7.06 26.07 -11.99
N HIS A 168 -6.07 25.33 -12.46
CA HIS A 168 -5.84 23.96 -12.03
C HIS A 168 -5.12 23.91 -10.68
N LEU A 169 -5.48 22.89 -9.92
CA LEU A 169 -4.88 22.56 -8.63
C LEU A 169 -4.18 21.21 -8.75
N GLU A 170 -2.86 21.23 -8.74
CA GLU A 170 -1.98 20.15 -9.14
C GLU A 170 -0.84 19.96 -8.12
N GLY A 171 -0.33 18.74 -8.07
CA GLY A 171 0.77 18.40 -7.18
C GLY A 171 1.38 17.05 -7.52
N THR A 172 2.28 16.59 -6.65
CA THR A 172 2.95 15.29 -6.79
C THR A 172 2.86 14.50 -5.50
N VAL A 173 2.65 13.19 -5.65
CA VAL A 173 2.73 12.20 -4.56
C VAL A 173 4.06 11.44 -4.69
N SER A 174 4.72 11.22 -3.55
CA SER A 174 5.92 10.39 -3.46
C SER A 174 5.91 9.51 -2.21
N GLY A 175 6.50 8.31 -2.30
CA GLY A 175 6.61 7.37 -1.19
C GLY A 175 5.37 6.51 -0.97
N LEU A 176 4.41 6.50 -1.90
CA LEU A 176 3.23 5.65 -1.85
C LEU A 176 3.59 4.22 -2.26
N SER A 177 3.58 3.30 -1.30
CA SER A 177 3.86 1.87 -1.53
C SER A 177 2.66 0.96 -1.32
N SER A 178 1.57 1.50 -0.76
CA SER A 178 0.32 0.79 -0.49
C SER A 178 -0.87 1.54 -1.10
N ALA A 179 -1.92 0.81 -1.48
CA ALA A 179 -3.16 1.43 -1.95
C ALA A 179 -3.95 2.08 -0.80
N GLY A 180 -4.83 3.02 -1.14
CA GLY A 180 -5.79 3.62 -0.19
C GLY A 180 -5.60 5.11 0.11
N LEU A 181 -4.62 5.78 -0.52
CA LEU A 181 -4.51 7.24 -0.43
C LEU A 181 -5.70 7.91 -1.13
N VAL A 182 -6.43 8.73 -0.39
CA VAL A 182 -7.47 9.61 -0.93
C VAL A 182 -7.20 11.04 -0.48
N LEU A 183 -7.07 11.94 -1.45
CA LEU A 183 -6.93 13.37 -1.20
C LEU A 183 -8.28 14.06 -1.42
N GLN A 184 -8.55 15.16 -0.74
CA GLN A 184 -9.74 15.98 -0.99
C GLN A 184 -9.37 17.46 -0.98
N ASN A 185 -10.10 18.27 -1.73
CA ASN A 185 -9.95 19.73 -1.70
C ASN A 185 -11.19 20.35 -1.05
N ASN A 186 -11.00 21.16 -0.01
CA ASN A 186 -12.07 21.85 0.71
C ASN A 186 -13.17 20.90 1.24
N GLY A 187 -12.82 19.67 1.61
CA GLY A 187 -13.77 18.67 2.10
C GLY A 187 -14.73 18.10 1.03
N MET A 188 -14.43 18.32 -0.25
CA MET A 188 -15.26 17.89 -1.38
C MET A 188 -14.45 17.11 -2.40
N ASN A 189 -15.15 16.36 -3.25
CA ASN A 189 -14.62 15.68 -4.44
C ASN A 189 -13.33 14.87 -4.14
N PRO A 190 -13.44 13.78 -3.36
CA PRO A 190 -12.30 12.93 -3.05
C PRO A 190 -11.65 12.41 -4.34
N LEU A 191 -10.32 12.44 -4.37
CA LEU A 191 -9.47 12.00 -5.45
C LEU A 191 -8.63 10.81 -4.96
N GLU A 192 -8.89 9.64 -5.51
CA GLU A 192 -8.12 8.43 -5.23
C GLU A 192 -6.76 8.49 -5.94
N ILE A 193 -5.68 8.16 -5.22
CA ILE A 193 -4.32 8.09 -5.73
C ILE A 193 -3.84 6.64 -5.58
N SER A 194 -3.48 6.02 -6.70
CA SER A 194 -3.06 4.62 -6.74
C SER A 194 -1.56 4.42 -6.89
N THR A 195 -0.81 5.43 -7.35
CA THR A 195 0.64 5.37 -7.54
C THR A 195 1.29 6.72 -7.27
N ASP A 196 2.60 6.70 -7.02
CA ASP A 196 3.43 7.91 -7.06
C ASP A 196 3.31 8.63 -8.41
N GLY A 197 3.47 9.95 -8.40
CA GLY A 197 3.43 10.79 -9.59
C GLY A 197 2.52 12.02 -9.46
N PRO A 198 2.22 12.69 -10.59
CA PRO A 198 1.40 13.89 -10.59
C PRO A 198 -0.07 13.57 -10.34
N PHE A 199 -0.76 14.46 -9.62
CA PHE A 199 -2.21 14.45 -9.48
C PHE A 199 -2.78 15.83 -9.80
N ARG A 200 -4.08 15.86 -10.10
CA ARG A 200 -4.82 17.08 -10.41
C ARG A 200 -6.25 16.99 -9.90
N PHE A 201 -6.71 18.02 -9.21
CA PHE A 201 -8.14 18.23 -8.91
C PHE A 201 -8.85 18.97 -10.05
N LEU A 202 -10.19 19.00 -9.98
CA LEU A 202 -10.98 19.90 -10.81
C LEU A 202 -10.54 21.36 -10.65
N SER A 203 -10.65 22.15 -11.71
CA SER A 203 -10.27 23.55 -11.67
C SER A 203 -11.11 24.33 -10.65
N VAL A 204 -10.45 25.26 -9.97
CA VAL A 204 -11.03 26.09 -8.90
C VAL A 204 -11.16 27.52 -9.41
N ASP A 205 -12.25 28.20 -9.01
CA ASP A 205 -12.49 29.60 -9.36
C ASP A 205 -11.37 30.50 -8.81
N ASP A 206 -10.93 31.48 -9.59
CA ASP A 206 -9.92 32.45 -9.19
C ASP A 206 -10.40 33.29 -7.99
N GLY A 207 -9.49 33.58 -7.06
CA GLY A 207 -9.82 34.22 -5.78
C GLY A 207 -10.39 33.27 -4.71
N SER A 208 -10.70 32.02 -5.05
CA SER A 208 -11.17 31.04 -4.06
C SER A 208 -10.03 30.43 -3.24
N ASN A 209 -10.34 30.09 -1.99
CA ASN A 209 -9.44 29.31 -1.14
C ASN A 209 -9.39 27.85 -1.60
N TYR A 210 -8.24 27.20 -1.42
CA TYR A 210 -8.09 25.76 -1.52
C TYR A 210 -7.48 25.20 -0.23
N ALA A 211 -7.85 23.97 0.10
CA ALA A 211 -7.37 23.23 1.25
C ALA A 211 -7.37 21.73 0.91
N VAL A 212 -6.26 21.28 0.34
CA VAL A 212 -5.95 19.88 0.08
C VAL A 212 -5.60 19.19 1.39
N THR A 213 -6.37 18.16 1.72
CA THR A 213 -6.20 17.34 2.93
C THR A 213 -6.19 15.87 2.55
N VAL A 214 -5.58 15.05 3.42
CA VAL A 214 -5.70 13.59 3.31
C VAL A 214 -7.07 13.21 3.86
N TYR A 215 -7.93 12.67 3.00
CA TYR A 215 -9.22 12.12 3.40
C TYR A 215 -9.06 10.71 3.98
N ALA A 216 -8.23 9.89 3.34
CA ALA A 216 -7.89 8.55 3.80
C ALA A 216 -6.40 8.26 3.55
N HIS A 217 -5.75 7.67 4.55
CA HIS A 217 -4.37 7.20 4.44
C HIS A 217 -4.32 5.78 3.86
N PRO A 218 -3.25 5.42 3.13
CA PRO A 218 -2.98 4.03 2.79
C PRO A 218 -2.83 3.15 4.02
N VAL A 219 -3.04 1.84 3.84
CA VAL A 219 -2.70 0.86 4.87
C VAL A 219 -1.20 0.89 5.12
N ASP A 220 -0.81 0.92 6.40
CA ASP A 220 0.58 0.96 6.88
C ASP A 220 1.42 2.16 6.40
N GLN A 221 0.80 3.25 5.94
CA GLN A 221 1.50 4.50 5.64
C GLN A 221 0.80 5.71 6.24
N THR A 222 1.57 6.75 6.54
CA THR A 222 1.06 8.10 6.84
C THR A 222 1.56 9.04 5.77
N CYS A 223 0.66 9.87 5.24
CA CYS A 223 0.98 10.85 4.20
C CYS A 223 0.83 12.26 4.75
N SER A 224 1.80 13.12 4.47
CA SER A 224 1.79 14.54 4.85
C SER A 224 1.72 15.42 3.62
N ILE A 225 1.11 16.59 3.74
CA ILE A 225 0.91 17.52 2.62
C ILE A 225 1.66 18.82 2.91
N LEU A 226 2.51 19.22 1.96
CA LEU A 226 3.16 20.52 1.92
C LEU A 226 2.47 21.42 0.87
N ASN A 227 2.33 22.71 1.19
CA ASN A 227 1.61 23.68 0.38
C ASN A 227 0.15 23.27 0.09
N GLY A 228 -0.47 22.53 1.02
CA GLY A 228 -1.83 22.02 0.86
C GLY A 228 -2.92 23.08 0.92
N SER A 229 -2.63 24.34 1.29
CA SER A 229 -3.65 25.38 1.41
C SER A 229 -3.18 26.73 0.87
N GLY A 230 -4.12 27.52 0.36
CA GLY A 230 -3.85 28.87 -0.13
C GLY A 230 -5.04 29.48 -0.87
N ILE A 231 -4.78 30.50 -1.67
CA ILE A 231 -5.75 31.18 -2.55
C ILE A 231 -5.31 31.00 -3.99
N VAL A 232 -6.25 30.69 -4.88
CA VAL A 232 -5.99 30.70 -6.32
C VAL A 232 -5.87 32.15 -6.79
N SER A 233 -4.75 32.51 -7.42
CA SER A 233 -4.46 33.90 -7.81
C SER A 233 -3.83 33.96 -9.20
N GLY A 234 -4.68 34.00 -10.22
CA GLY A 234 -4.29 34.28 -11.61
C GLY A 234 -3.44 33.21 -12.29
N LYS A 235 -3.23 32.05 -11.68
CA LYS A 235 -2.43 30.94 -12.25
C LYS A 235 -2.73 29.60 -11.60
N ASN A 236 -2.35 28.52 -12.29
CA ASN A 236 -2.38 27.17 -11.75
C ASN A 236 -1.49 27.06 -10.51
N ILE A 237 -1.97 26.28 -9.53
CA ILE A 237 -1.20 25.88 -8.36
C ILE A 237 -0.60 24.51 -8.67
N SER A 238 0.73 24.40 -8.67
CA SER A 238 1.44 23.19 -9.08
C SER A 238 2.51 22.74 -8.08
N ASN A 239 2.54 23.33 -6.88
CA ASN A 239 3.57 23.13 -5.87
C ASN A 239 3.06 22.35 -4.64
N ILE A 240 1.87 21.73 -4.72
CA ILE A 240 1.38 20.83 -3.68
C ILE A 240 2.23 19.56 -3.71
N ARG A 241 2.75 19.17 -2.57
CA ARG A 241 3.55 17.95 -2.42
C ARG A 241 2.94 17.06 -1.36
N VAL A 242 2.79 15.79 -1.69
CA VAL A 242 2.31 14.75 -0.77
C VAL A 242 3.45 13.75 -0.55
N ASP A 243 3.91 13.65 0.68
CA ASP A 243 4.99 12.74 1.08
C ASP A 243 4.42 11.65 1.98
N CYS A 244 4.45 10.40 1.51
CA CYS A 244 4.01 9.23 2.26
C CYS A 244 5.22 8.48 2.85
N VAL A 245 5.08 8.05 4.09
CA VAL A 245 6.09 7.26 4.81
C VAL A 245 5.44 6.04 5.42
N ASN A 246 6.17 4.92 5.47
CA ASN A 246 5.68 3.71 6.12
C ASN A 246 5.52 3.95 7.62
N ASN A 247 4.40 3.49 8.17
CA ASN A 247 4.17 3.48 9.59
C ASN A 247 5.12 2.46 10.25
N PRO A 248 5.66 2.75 11.44
CA PRO A 248 6.46 1.78 12.16
C PRO A 248 5.61 0.54 12.47
N ILE A 249 6.09 -0.62 12.05
CA ILE A 249 5.45 -1.91 12.38
C ILE A 249 5.67 -2.15 13.88
N ALA A 250 4.59 -2.48 14.60
CA ALA A 250 4.70 -2.86 16.00
C ALA A 250 5.50 -4.16 16.12
N THR A 251 6.36 -4.27 17.14
CA THR A 251 7.11 -5.49 17.43
C THR A 251 6.63 -6.12 18.73
N TYR A 252 6.51 -7.44 18.77
CA TYR A 252 6.09 -8.19 19.95
C TYR A 252 7.14 -9.23 20.35
N ALA A 253 7.30 -9.45 21.66
CA ALA A 253 8.26 -10.39 22.20
C ALA A 253 7.69 -11.81 22.29
N ILE A 254 8.56 -12.81 22.14
CA ILE A 254 8.25 -14.22 22.40
C ILE A 254 8.99 -14.65 23.65
N ARG A 255 8.22 -15.00 24.68
CA ARG A 255 8.67 -15.35 26.02
C ARG A 255 8.17 -16.73 26.40
N GLY A 256 8.90 -17.36 27.30
CA GLY A 256 8.51 -18.63 27.86
C GLY A 256 9.25 -18.93 29.15
N THR A 257 9.02 -20.13 29.67
CA THR A 257 9.68 -20.61 30.89
C THR A 257 10.32 -21.96 30.64
N VAL A 258 11.49 -22.17 31.25
CA VAL A 258 12.18 -23.46 31.29
C VAL A 258 12.05 -24.04 32.69
N SER A 259 11.63 -25.30 32.78
CA SER A 259 11.49 -26.06 34.02
C SER A 259 12.17 -27.42 33.94
N GLY A 260 12.64 -27.92 35.10
CA GLY A 260 13.27 -29.23 35.21
C GLY A 260 14.69 -29.36 34.63
N LEU A 261 15.33 -28.26 34.20
CA LEU A 261 16.72 -28.26 33.74
C LEU A 261 17.68 -28.44 34.92
N LEU A 262 18.50 -29.49 34.88
CA LEU A 262 19.51 -29.87 35.86
C LEU A 262 20.92 -29.96 35.24
N GLY A 263 21.00 -30.29 33.94
CA GLY A 263 22.25 -30.41 33.19
C GLY A 263 22.56 -29.18 32.33
N GLU A 264 23.81 -29.07 31.88
CA GLU A 264 24.24 -28.05 30.92
C GLU A 264 24.02 -28.52 29.46
N GLY A 265 23.99 -27.57 28.53
CA GLY A 265 23.98 -27.84 27.09
C GLY A 265 22.62 -27.71 26.39
N LEU A 266 21.57 -27.29 27.10
CA LEU A 266 20.30 -26.93 26.46
C LEU A 266 20.49 -25.68 25.59
N ALA A 267 20.17 -25.79 24.30
CA ALA A 267 20.02 -24.63 23.43
C ALA A 267 18.74 -24.75 22.62
N ILE A 268 18.05 -23.62 22.47
CA ILE A 268 16.84 -23.49 21.65
C ILE A 268 17.11 -22.56 20.49
N GLN A 269 16.24 -22.58 19.50
CA GLN A 269 16.26 -21.66 18.36
C GLN A 269 14.83 -21.28 17.99
N ASN A 270 14.65 -20.11 17.38
CA ASN A 270 13.39 -19.71 16.76
C ASN A 270 13.56 -19.65 15.24
N ASN A 271 12.67 -20.27 14.47
CA ASN A 271 12.66 -20.29 12.99
C ASN A 271 14.00 -20.71 12.35
N ALA A 272 14.65 -21.74 12.89
CA ALA A 272 15.99 -22.18 12.48
C ALA A 272 17.07 -21.08 12.53
N GLY A 273 16.87 -20.07 13.40
CA GLY A 273 17.79 -18.96 13.62
C GLY A 273 19.00 -19.32 14.48
N LYS A 274 19.63 -18.28 15.06
CA LYS A 274 20.81 -18.45 15.91
C LYS A 274 20.49 -19.25 17.18
N SER A 275 21.46 -20.05 17.61
CA SER A 275 21.43 -20.77 18.88
C SER A 275 21.22 -19.80 20.05
N PHE A 276 20.24 -20.12 20.91
CA PHE A 276 19.93 -19.42 22.14
C PHE A 276 20.16 -20.39 23.32
N PRO A 277 21.33 -20.32 23.99
CA PRO A 277 21.65 -21.23 25.09
C PRO A 277 20.82 -20.92 26.33
N ILE A 278 20.39 -21.96 27.04
CA ILE A 278 19.67 -21.88 28.31
C ILE A 278 20.51 -22.59 29.38
N SER A 279 20.90 -21.86 30.43
CA SER A 279 21.75 -22.37 31.50
C SER A 279 21.03 -22.61 32.83
N THR A 280 19.83 -22.05 33.01
CA THR A 280 19.06 -22.17 34.25
C THR A 280 17.56 -22.31 33.97
N ASN A 281 16.83 -22.87 34.94
CA ASN A 281 15.37 -22.76 34.96
C ASN A 281 14.93 -21.29 35.10
N GLY A 282 13.73 -20.99 34.64
CA GLY A 282 13.16 -19.64 34.71
C GLY A 282 12.75 -19.07 33.36
N PRO A 283 12.41 -17.77 33.30
CA PRO A 283 11.92 -17.15 32.09
C PRO A 283 13.02 -16.96 31.05
N PHE A 284 12.68 -17.12 29.78
CA PHE A 284 13.49 -16.71 28.63
C PHE A 284 12.69 -15.76 27.73
N SER A 285 13.39 -14.96 26.93
CA SER A 285 12.79 -14.08 25.93
C SER A 285 13.69 -14.03 24.71
N PHE A 286 13.13 -14.28 23.54
CA PHE A 286 13.79 -13.94 22.28
C PHE A 286 13.71 -12.43 22.03
N PRO A 287 14.58 -11.87 21.16
CA PRO A 287 14.40 -10.51 20.64
C PRO A 287 13.00 -10.33 20.03
N PRO A 288 12.36 -9.15 20.19
CA PRO A 288 11.06 -8.88 19.57
C PRO A 288 11.10 -9.04 18.04
N MET A 289 9.97 -9.44 17.46
CA MET A 289 9.77 -9.58 16.02
C MET A 289 8.56 -8.77 15.57
N ASP A 290 8.52 -8.41 14.29
CA ASP A 290 7.41 -7.65 13.68
C ASP A 290 6.06 -8.38 13.85
N ASP A 291 4.99 -7.62 14.08
CA ASP A 291 3.63 -8.18 14.14
C ASP A 291 3.28 -8.96 12.86
N GLY A 292 2.51 -10.04 13.00
CA GLY A 292 2.25 -10.98 11.92
C GLY A 292 3.38 -11.97 11.62
N SER A 293 4.57 -11.84 12.24
CA SER A 293 5.63 -12.82 12.08
C SER A 293 5.26 -14.17 12.69
N GLN A 294 5.61 -15.25 11.99
CA GLN A 294 5.52 -16.61 12.54
C GLN A 294 6.72 -16.92 13.44
N TYR A 295 6.52 -17.76 14.45
CA TYR A 295 7.58 -18.30 15.29
C TYR A 295 7.50 -19.83 15.37
N ASP A 296 8.67 -20.46 15.49
CA ASP A 296 8.87 -21.91 15.62
C ASP A 296 10.09 -22.18 16.51
N ILE A 297 9.83 -22.31 17.81
CA ILE A 297 10.78 -22.62 18.84
C ILE A 297 11.03 -24.12 18.88
N SER A 298 12.27 -24.50 18.64
CA SER A 298 12.74 -25.89 18.65
C SER A 298 13.99 -26.04 19.51
N ILE A 299 14.21 -27.25 20.03
CA ILE A 299 15.43 -27.59 20.76
C ILE A 299 16.53 -27.89 19.75
N LEU A 300 17.57 -27.07 19.78
CA LEU A 300 18.76 -27.22 18.95
C LEU A 300 19.74 -28.23 19.57
N SER A 301 19.88 -28.25 20.89
CA SER A 301 20.68 -29.24 21.61
C SER A 301 20.05 -29.61 22.96
N GLN A 302 20.04 -30.90 23.27
CA GLN A 302 19.56 -31.42 24.55
C GLN A 302 20.67 -31.31 25.63
N PRO A 303 20.32 -31.03 26.89
CA PRO A 303 21.28 -31.03 27.99
C PRO A 303 21.72 -32.46 28.35
N GLN A 304 22.87 -32.60 29.01
CA GLN A 304 23.37 -33.92 29.42
C GLN A 304 22.41 -34.61 30.40
N ASN A 305 22.18 -35.92 30.19
CA ASN A 305 21.35 -36.78 31.05
C ASN A 305 19.91 -36.30 31.26
N GLN A 306 19.38 -35.44 30.39
CA GLN A 306 17.96 -35.08 30.38
C GLN A 306 17.40 -35.01 28.95
N ALA A 307 16.08 -35.05 28.84
CA ALA A 307 15.36 -34.75 27.61
C ALA A 307 14.38 -33.61 27.88
N CYS A 308 14.50 -32.54 27.11
CA CYS A 308 13.60 -31.39 27.11
C CYS A 308 12.60 -31.50 25.97
N THR A 309 11.41 -30.94 26.16
CA THR A 309 10.35 -30.82 25.15
C THR A 309 9.81 -29.40 25.15
N VAL A 310 9.29 -28.93 24.00
CA VAL A 310 8.72 -27.59 23.84
C VAL A 310 7.20 -27.72 23.66
N LEU A 311 6.44 -26.99 24.47
CA LEU A 311 5.00 -26.79 24.34
C LEU A 311 4.71 -25.35 23.90
N ASN A 312 3.68 -25.15 23.08
CA ASN A 312 3.34 -23.86 22.47
C ASN A 312 4.52 -23.22 21.72
N GLY A 313 5.43 -24.04 21.19
CA GLY A 313 6.63 -23.55 20.49
C GLY A 313 6.34 -22.93 19.13
N LYS A 314 5.13 -23.03 18.58
CA LYS A 314 4.81 -22.51 17.23
C LYS A 314 3.58 -21.60 17.24
N GLY A 315 3.62 -20.53 16.45
CA GLY A 315 2.48 -19.62 16.31
C GLY A 315 2.77 -18.38 15.46
N THR A 316 1.94 -17.35 15.61
CA THR A 316 2.06 -16.05 14.91
C THR A 316 1.85 -14.92 15.91
N LEU A 317 2.67 -13.86 15.81
CA LEU A 317 2.45 -12.63 16.58
C LEU A 317 1.21 -11.92 16.03
N SER A 318 0.28 -11.55 16.90
CA SER A 318 -0.99 -10.93 16.52
C SER A 318 -1.39 -9.88 17.55
N GLY A 319 -0.66 -8.78 17.58
CA GLY A 319 -0.99 -7.62 18.41
C GLY A 319 -0.60 -7.74 19.89
N VAL A 320 0.04 -8.84 20.32
CA VAL A 320 0.40 -9.10 21.72
C VAL A 320 1.69 -9.93 21.85
N ASP A 321 2.40 -9.74 22.97
CA ASP A 321 3.51 -10.60 23.39
C ASP A 321 3.04 -12.04 23.64
N ILE A 322 3.81 -13.01 23.16
CA ILE A 322 3.61 -14.43 23.48
C ILE A 322 4.39 -14.73 24.76
N SER A 323 3.75 -15.35 25.75
CA SER A 323 4.36 -15.64 27.06
C SER A 323 4.10 -17.05 27.59
N ASN A 324 3.44 -17.90 26.80
CA ASN A 324 3.00 -19.23 27.18
C ASN A 324 3.86 -20.36 26.60
N VAL A 325 5.04 -20.05 26.06
CA VAL A 325 5.98 -21.08 25.60
C VAL A 325 6.56 -21.78 26.82
N GLU A 326 6.49 -23.11 26.86
CA GLU A 326 6.99 -23.88 27.98
C GLU A 326 8.02 -24.91 27.49
N ILE A 327 9.17 -24.96 28.17
CA ILE A 327 10.20 -25.97 27.96
C ILE A 327 10.31 -26.80 29.23
N SER A 328 9.96 -28.08 29.14
CA SER A 328 10.01 -29.00 30.28
C SER A 328 11.08 -30.06 30.04
N CYS A 329 12.01 -30.17 30.98
CA CYS A 329 13.12 -31.11 30.97
C CYS A 329 12.95 -32.20 32.04
N VAL A 330 13.17 -33.45 31.66
CA VAL A 330 13.10 -34.60 32.56
C VAL A 330 14.39 -35.41 32.52
N SER A 331 14.86 -35.88 33.67
CA SER A 331 16.05 -36.73 33.75
C SER A 331 15.84 -38.05 33.03
N ILE A 332 16.80 -38.43 32.19
CA ILE A 332 16.88 -39.78 31.65
C ILE A 332 17.72 -40.62 32.61
N ALA A 333 17.08 -41.46 33.43
CA ALA A 333 17.79 -42.23 34.46
C ALA A 333 18.83 -43.18 33.86
N PRO A 334 20.08 -43.23 34.37
CA PRO A 334 21.01 -44.32 34.08
C PRO A 334 20.53 -45.61 34.79
N PRO A 335 20.70 -46.81 34.18
CA PRO A 335 20.20 -48.05 34.77
C PRO A 335 21.10 -48.49 35.94
N CYS A 336 20.61 -48.38 37.17
CA CYS A 336 21.19 -49.00 38.37
C CYS A 336 20.05 -49.71 39.13
N ASP A 337 20.11 -51.03 39.26
CA ASP A 337 19.14 -51.88 39.96
C ASP A 337 19.80 -52.42 41.26
N PRO A 338 19.20 -52.27 42.46
CA PRO A 338 19.86 -52.53 43.74
C PRO A 338 19.68 -53.95 44.33
N ASP A 339 19.28 -54.97 43.57
CA ASP A 339 19.14 -56.35 44.10
C ASP A 339 20.12 -57.33 43.44
N MET A 340 21.27 -57.62 44.08
CA MET A 340 22.05 -58.82 43.73
C MET A 340 22.79 -59.43 44.94
N GLU A 341 22.32 -60.62 45.33
CA GLU A 341 22.88 -61.51 46.36
C GLU A 341 23.89 -62.48 45.70
N ILE A 342 25.09 -62.65 46.29
CA ILE A 342 26.18 -63.47 45.74
C ILE A 342 26.19 -64.86 46.40
N VAL A 343 26.06 -65.93 45.62
CA VAL A 343 26.27 -67.32 46.07
C VAL A 343 27.36 -68.00 45.22
N SER A 344 28.33 -68.61 45.90
CA SER A 344 29.47 -69.34 45.34
C SER A 344 29.06 -70.62 44.57
N GLY A 345 29.74 -70.90 43.45
CA GLY A 345 29.79 -72.23 42.82
C GLY A 345 28.95 -72.47 41.55
N LYS A 346 28.24 -71.47 41.02
CA LYS A 346 27.56 -71.56 39.70
C LYS A 346 27.66 -70.23 38.96
N THR A 347 28.42 -70.18 37.87
CA THR A 347 28.54 -68.95 37.08
C THR A 347 27.26 -68.70 36.31
N THR A 348 26.58 -67.64 36.71
CA THR A 348 25.39 -67.11 36.07
C THR A 348 25.81 -66.05 35.04
N PHE A 349 25.37 -66.21 33.81
CA PHE A 349 25.48 -65.20 32.76
C PHE A 349 24.09 -64.59 32.56
N ILE A 350 23.99 -63.27 32.48
CA ILE A 350 22.74 -62.61 32.09
C ILE A 350 22.96 -61.98 30.71
N LEU A 351 22.37 -62.59 29.69
CA LEU A 351 22.36 -62.03 28.34
C LEU A 351 21.19 -61.05 28.24
N MET A 352 21.48 -59.77 28.04
CA MET A 352 20.45 -58.78 27.73
C MET A 352 20.44 -58.54 26.23
N ALA A 353 19.34 -58.95 25.59
CA ALA A 353 19.11 -58.70 24.19
C ALA A 353 17.90 -57.79 24.04
N ARG A 354 18.07 -56.68 23.31
CA ARG A 354 16.97 -55.83 22.86
C ARG A 354 16.62 -56.20 21.43
N PHE A 355 15.34 -56.47 21.20
CA PHE A 355 14.82 -56.90 19.91
C PHE A 355 13.87 -55.85 19.35
N PHE A 356 14.02 -55.53 18.07
CA PHE A 356 13.03 -54.77 17.32
C PHE A 356 12.25 -55.74 16.43
N ALA A 357 11.01 -56.07 16.79
CA ALA A 357 10.16 -56.88 15.93
C ALA A 357 9.49 -55.99 14.89
N VAL A 358 9.68 -56.27 13.60
CA VAL A 358 8.95 -55.62 12.50
C VAL A 358 8.03 -56.64 11.81
N LYS A 359 6.83 -56.15 11.52
CA LYS A 359 5.61 -56.79 11.00
C LYS A 359 5.79 -57.92 9.95
N LYS A 360 5.20 -59.09 10.22
CA LYS A 360 4.35 -59.82 9.24
C LYS A 360 3.28 -60.63 9.95
N LYS A 361 2.08 -60.66 9.37
CA LYS A 361 0.80 -61.15 9.93
C LYS A 361 0.73 -62.68 10.16
N ASP A 362 1.87 -63.35 10.23
CA ASP A 362 1.95 -64.81 10.27
C ASP A 362 3.20 -65.23 11.06
N VAL A 363 3.00 -65.70 12.30
CA VAL A 363 4.06 -66.12 13.24
C VAL A 363 4.67 -67.48 12.87
N SER A 364 4.31 -68.05 11.72
CA SER A 364 4.87 -69.31 11.20
C SER A 364 6.34 -69.19 10.76
N ASN A 365 6.82 -67.99 10.39
CA ASN A 365 8.18 -67.73 9.93
C ASN A 365 8.92 -66.73 10.83
N ALA A 366 9.10 -67.06 12.11
CA ALA A 366 9.91 -66.27 13.03
C ALA A 366 11.41 -66.51 12.81
N CYS A 367 12.24 -65.47 12.78
CA CYS A 367 13.70 -65.63 12.77
C CYS A 367 14.16 -66.28 14.09
N PHE A 368 14.80 -67.45 13.99
CA PHE A 368 15.34 -68.16 15.15
C PHE A 368 16.79 -67.77 15.37
N ILE A 369 17.09 -67.27 16.56
CA ILE A 369 18.46 -66.92 16.97
C ILE A 369 18.87 -67.90 18.07
N HIS A 370 20.00 -68.58 17.87
CA HIS A 370 20.59 -69.48 18.85
C HIS A 370 21.93 -68.97 19.32
N PHE A 371 22.19 -69.09 20.62
CA PHE A 371 23.49 -68.80 21.22
C PHE A 371 24.28 -70.10 21.36
N SER A 372 25.51 -70.09 20.86
CA SER A 372 26.45 -71.19 21.03
C SER A 372 27.77 -70.72 21.64
N LEU A 373 28.36 -71.58 22.46
CA LEU A 373 29.67 -71.38 23.07
C LEU A 373 30.53 -72.60 22.75
N ASN A 374 31.70 -72.38 22.17
CA ASN A 374 32.64 -73.43 21.75
C ASN A 374 31.98 -74.51 20.87
N GLY A 375 31.00 -74.12 20.05
CA GLY A 375 30.23 -75.02 19.18
C GLY A 375 29.07 -75.78 19.86
N LYS A 376 28.89 -75.66 21.18
CA LYS A 376 27.74 -76.21 21.91
C LYS A 376 26.61 -75.21 21.92
N ARG A 377 25.42 -75.61 21.45
CA ARG A 377 24.19 -74.80 21.51
C ARG A 377 23.69 -74.77 22.95
N LEU A 378 23.61 -73.58 23.53
CA LEU A 378 23.25 -73.40 24.94
C LEU A 378 21.83 -72.86 25.13
N PHE A 379 21.26 -72.20 24.11
CA PHE A 379 19.94 -71.58 24.25
C PHE A 379 19.15 -71.49 22.94
N ASP A 380 17.84 -71.64 23.04
CA ASP A 380 16.86 -71.41 21.97
C ASP A 380 15.81 -70.38 22.42
N LEU A 381 15.78 -69.24 21.74
CA LEU A 381 14.95 -68.10 22.12
C LEU A 381 13.45 -68.31 21.79
N SER A 382 13.12 -69.27 20.92
CA SER A 382 11.78 -69.37 20.30
C SER A 382 10.72 -70.05 21.19
N SER A 383 11.12 -70.93 22.11
CA SER A 383 10.17 -71.65 22.97
C SER A 383 9.55 -70.73 24.04
N ASN A 384 10.29 -69.72 24.51
CA ASN A 384 9.81 -68.81 25.56
C ASN A 384 8.98 -67.63 25.01
N LEU A 385 9.11 -67.28 23.72
CA LEU A 385 8.32 -66.21 23.10
C LEU A 385 6.95 -66.70 22.59
N LYS A 386 6.79 -68.00 22.32
CA LYS A 386 5.51 -68.59 21.85
C LYS A 386 4.38 -68.52 22.89
N ASN A 387 4.69 -68.41 24.19
CA ASN A 387 3.68 -68.42 25.26
C ASN A 387 3.16 -67.04 25.69
N GLU A 388 3.76 -65.93 25.22
CA GLU A 388 3.37 -64.56 25.63
C GLU A 388 2.79 -63.71 24.48
N SER A 389 2.44 -64.34 23.35
CA SER A 389 1.99 -63.65 22.13
C SER A 389 0.59 -63.01 22.20
N LYS A 390 0.06 -62.69 23.39
CA LYS A 390 -1.30 -62.11 23.56
C LYS A 390 -1.34 -60.59 23.72
N TYR A 391 -0.22 -59.88 23.85
CA TYR A 391 -0.25 -58.43 24.16
C TYR A 391 0.82 -57.61 23.44
N TYR A 392 0.73 -57.42 22.12
CA TYR A 392 1.48 -56.33 21.48
C TYR A 392 0.66 -55.72 20.33
N TRP A 393 0.14 -54.51 20.56
CA TRP A 393 -0.46 -53.65 19.54
C TRP A 393 0.37 -52.36 19.40
N TYR A 394 0.30 -51.82 18.19
CA TYR A 394 1.14 -50.85 17.50
C TYR A 394 1.29 -49.45 18.16
N THR A 395 2.52 -48.90 18.21
CA THR A 395 2.82 -47.45 18.26
C THR A 395 4.10 -47.15 17.45
N ASP A 396 4.21 -45.97 16.84
CA ASP A 396 5.36 -45.54 16.00
C ASP A 396 6.64 -45.21 16.81
N ASN A 397 6.70 -45.63 18.08
CA ASN A 397 7.81 -45.42 18.98
C ASN A 397 8.18 -46.77 19.61
N PRO A 398 9.29 -47.43 19.20
CA PRO A 398 9.53 -48.83 19.53
C PRO A 398 10.12 -48.96 20.94
N LEU A 399 9.31 -48.75 21.98
CA LEU A 399 9.64 -49.17 23.33
C LEU A 399 9.13 -50.59 23.53
N VAL A 400 9.87 -51.56 22.99
CA VAL A 400 9.68 -52.98 23.33
C VAL A 400 10.42 -53.26 24.63
N PRO A 401 9.82 -53.99 25.60
CA PRO A 401 10.49 -54.33 26.85
C PRO A 401 11.74 -55.19 26.60
N SER A 402 12.87 -54.82 27.22
CA SER A 402 14.07 -55.64 27.24
C SER A 402 13.86 -56.87 28.10
N LYS A 403 14.06 -58.08 27.56
CA LYS A 403 14.16 -59.31 28.38
C LYS A 403 15.61 -59.69 28.60
N SER A 404 15.92 -60.03 29.85
CA SER A 404 17.18 -60.64 30.26
C SER A 404 17.00 -62.16 30.31
N VAL A 405 17.95 -62.92 29.76
CA VAL A 405 17.97 -64.38 29.87
C VAL A 405 19.17 -64.79 30.70
N LYS A 406 18.90 -65.58 31.75
CA LYS A 406 19.92 -66.17 32.63
C LYS A 406 20.44 -67.47 31.99
N LEU A 407 21.70 -67.50 31.57
CA LEU A 407 22.39 -68.71 31.14
C LEU A 407 23.24 -69.21 32.30
N ILE A 408 23.13 -70.50 32.63
CA ILE A 408 23.97 -71.14 33.63
C ILE A 408 24.95 -72.03 32.86
N LEU A 409 26.25 -71.74 32.99
CA LEU A 409 27.28 -72.59 32.40
C LEU A 409 27.92 -73.46 33.47
N ASN A 410 28.24 -74.70 33.10
CA ASN A 410 29.05 -75.57 33.94
C ASN A 410 30.52 -75.43 33.57
N GLU A 411 31.43 -75.83 34.47
CA GLU A 411 32.88 -75.83 34.20
C GLU A 411 33.25 -76.57 32.91
N SER A 412 32.52 -77.63 32.57
CA SER A 412 32.71 -78.43 31.35
C SER A 412 32.40 -77.67 30.04
N ASP A 413 31.72 -76.53 30.11
CA ASP A 413 31.35 -75.74 28.93
C ASP A 413 32.44 -74.72 28.54
N LEU A 414 33.43 -74.52 29.41
CA LEU A 414 34.54 -73.57 29.25
C LEU A 414 35.86 -74.31 29.01
N LYS A 415 36.69 -73.78 28.10
CA LYS A 415 38.05 -74.27 27.82
C LYS A 415 39.09 -73.36 28.47
N VAL A 416 40.17 -73.94 29.00
CA VAL A 416 41.37 -73.17 29.36
C VAL A 416 41.98 -72.62 28.06
N GLY A 417 42.21 -71.30 27.99
CA GLY A 417 42.52 -70.59 26.75
C GLY A 417 41.31 -69.88 26.12
N VAL A 418 41.28 -69.80 24.79
CA VAL A 418 40.29 -68.99 24.04
C VAL A 418 38.93 -69.69 23.93
N ASN A 419 37.91 -69.11 24.55
CA ASN A 419 36.50 -69.48 24.40
C ASN A 419 35.85 -68.60 23.33
N ARG A 420 35.14 -69.20 22.39
CA ARG A 420 34.46 -68.51 21.28
C ARG A 420 32.95 -68.61 21.45
N TYR A 421 32.26 -67.49 21.29
CA TYR A 421 30.81 -67.46 21.28
C TYR A 421 30.27 -66.93 19.96
N GLU A 422 29.20 -67.55 19.49
CA GLU A 422 28.61 -67.34 18.17
C GLU A 422 27.08 -67.27 18.29
N LEU A 423 26.47 -66.36 17.52
CA LEU A 423 25.03 -66.39 17.28
C LEU A 423 24.79 -66.99 15.89
N LEU A 424 23.90 -67.96 15.87
CA LEU A 424 23.55 -68.73 14.69
C LEU A 424 22.11 -68.39 14.29
N TRP A 425 21.91 -68.17 13.00
CA TRP A 425 20.59 -67.93 12.40
C TRP A 425 20.24 -69.14 11.54
N THR A 426 19.05 -69.70 11.71
CA THR A 426 18.71 -70.94 11.03
C THR A 426 17.92 -70.76 9.74
N GLU A 427 17.34 -69.58 9.43
CA GLU A 427 16.54 -69.43 8.20
C GLU A 427 16.66 -68.05 7.49
N ARG A 428 16.33 -68.05 6.19
CA ARG A 428 16.77 -67.09 5.16
C ARG A 428 16.13 -65.68 5.19
N TRP A 429 15.14 -65.36 6.01
CA TRP A 429 14.25 -64.20 5.75
C TRP A 429 14.20 -63.17 6.89
N CYS A 430 15.35 -62.57 7.23
CA CYS A 430 15.42 -61.45 8.17
C CYS A 430 15.87 -60.19 7.39
N GLU A 431 14.93 -59.33 7.00
CA GLU A 431 15.21 -58.08 6.27
C GLU A 431 15.10 -56.84 7.16
N SER A 432 16.01 -55.88 6.98
CA SER A 432 16.03 -54.55 7.59
C SER A 432 15.02 -53.61 6.93
N VAL A 433 14.23 -52.90 7.72
CA VAL A 433 13.40 -51.78 7.24
C VAL A 433 14.01 -50.46 7.73
N ASN A 434 14.36 -49.57 6.80
CA ASN A 434 14.86 -48.20 7.05
C ASN A 434 16.21 -48.08 7.77
N GLY A 435 17.13 -49.05 7.61
CA GLY A 435 18.53 -48.89 8.04
C GLY A 435 18.77 -48.87 9.55
N ASN A 436 17.73 -49.13 10.36
CA ASN A 436 17.86 -49.24 11.81
C ASN A 436 18.41 -50.62 12.23
N PRO A 437 19.31 -50.69 13.23
CA PRO A 437 19.84 -51.96 13.70
C PRO A 437 18.74 -52.83 14.31
N LEU A 438 18.54 -54.03 13.74
CA LEU A 438 17.48 -54.95 14.18
C LEU A 438 17.77 -55.63 15.53
N LEU A 439 19.01 -55.61 16.00
CA LEU A 439 19.41 -56.22 17.27
C LEU A 439 20.49 -55.40 17.97
N GLU A 440 20.25 -55.07 19.24
CA GLU A 440 21.28 -54.55 20.14
C GLU A 440 21.55 -55.60 21.22
N LEU A 441 22.75 -56.20 21.17
CA LEU A 441 23.19 -57.17 22.16
C LEU A 441 24.15 -56.47 23.14
N SER A 442 23.83 -56.54 24.42
CA SER A 442 24.72 -56.07 25.48
C SER A 442 24.99 -57.21 26.44
N ILE A 443 26.26 -57.59 26.56
CA ILE A 443 26.69 -58.49 27.61
C ILE A 443 27.06 -57.62 28.81
N ALA A 444 26.33 -57.82 29.91
CA ALA A 444 26.64 -57.15 31.17
C ALA A 444 28.00 -57.63 31.68
N PRO A 445 28.79 -56.77 32.34
CA PRO A 445 30.02 -57.23 32.97
C PRO A 445 29.69 -58.17 34.12
N PHE A 446 30.47 -59.23 34.27
CA PHE A 446 30.34 -60.17 35.38
C PHE A 446 31.72 -60.66 35.78
N VAL A 447 31.83 -61.05 37.05
CA VAL A 447 33.05 -61.59 37.64
C VAL A 447 32.89 -63.11 37.82
N VAL A 448 33.81 -63.90 37.27
CA VAL A 448 33.91 -65.34 37.55
C VAL A 448 34.91 -65.53 38.68
N ASN A 449 34.45 -66.01 39.83
CA ASN A 449 35.33 -66.41 40.93
C ASN A 449 35.55 -67.93 40.86
N TRP A 450 36.78 -68.34 40.58
CA TRP A 450 37.18 -69.75 40.64
C TRP A 450 37.61 -70.10 42.08
N PRO A 451 37.42 -71.35 42.57
CA PRO A 451 37.94 -71.77 43.87
C PRO A 451 39.46 -71.64 44.09
N SER A 452 40.24 -71.23 43.08
CA SER A 452 41.65 -70.86 43.22
C SER A 452 41.81 -69.35 43.04
N ASP A 453 41.69 -68.57 44.13
CA ASP A 453 42.07 -67.15 44.38
C ASP A 453 42.20 -66.16 43.19
N THR A 454 41.48 -66.36 42.09
CA THR A 454 41.52 -65.54 40.88
C THR A 454 40.10 -65.20 40.48
N SER A 455 39.81 -63.90 40.48
CA SER A 455 38.55 -63.33 40.01
C SER A 455 38.77 -62.72 38.63
N TRP A 456 37.84 -62.97 37.70
CA TRP A 456 37.97 -62.54 36.31
C TRP A 456 36.79 -61.64 35.92
N GLU A 457 37.05 -60.37 35.57
CA GLU A 457 36.01 -59.44 35.11
C GLU A 457 35.95 -59.36 33.58
N ILE A 458 34.78 -59.64 32.99
CA ILE A 458 34.52 -59.31 31.58
C ILE A 458 33.93 -57.91 31.51
N LYS A 459 34.61 -56.94 30.90
CA LYS A 459 34.09 -55.56 30.75
C LYS A 459 32.86 -55.53 29.83
N LYS A 460 31.88 -54.69 30.17
CA LYS A 460 30.66 -54.45 29.37
C LYS A 460 31.06 -54.11 27.93
N ARG A 461 30.61 -54.91 26.97
CA ARG A 461 30.69 -54.56 25.56
C ARG A 461 29.29 -54.36 25.01
N LYS A 462 29.05 -53.17 24.50
CA LYS A 462 27.84 -52.78 23.79
C LYS A 462 28.17 -52.82 22.30
N LEU A 463 27.40 -53.60 21.53
CA LEU A 463 27.57 -53.66 20.08
C LEU A 463 26.21 -53.51 19.40
N SER A 464 26.11 -52.52 18.50
CA SER A 464 24.94 -52.29 17.67
C SER A 464 25.27 -52.79 16.25
N VAL A 465 24.50 -53.74 15.73
CA VAL A 465 24.75 -54.30 14.39
C VAL A 465 23.68 -53.79 13.42
N PRO A 466 24.03 -52.93 12.45
CA PRO A 466 23.11 -52.58 11.37
C PRO A 466 22.98 -53.77 10.41
N MET A 467 21.75 -54.17 10.08
CA MET A 467 21.52 -55.08 8.95
C MET A 467 21.42 -54.23 7.68
N SER A 468 22.37 -54.39 6.75
CA SER A 468 22.24 -53.80 5.42
C SER A 468 21.31 -54.64 4.56
N THR A 469 20.56 -53.99 3.67
CA THR A 469 19.59 -54.62 2.75
C THR A 469 20.24 -55.49 1.65
N SER A 470 21.57 -55.63 1.65
CA SER A 470 22.30 -56.37 0.63
C SER A 470 23.64 -56.88 1.16
N SER A 471 23.68 -58.02 1.85
CA SER A 471 24.74 -59.06 1.76
C SER A 471 24.76 -60.01 2.96
N GLY A 472 24.52 -61.31 2.69
CA GLY A 472 25.02 -62.40 3.54
C GLY A 472 26.50 -62.65 3.30
N ARG A 473 27.38 -61.69 3.59
CA ARG A 473 28.84 -61.89 3.56
C ARG A 473 29.46 -61.40 4.88
N SER A 474 30.14 -62.31 5.57
CA SER A 474 30.79 -62.10 6.86
C SER A 474 31.97 -61.12 6.76
N PHE A 475 32.19 -60.37 7.84
CA PHE A 475 33.45 -59.69 8.14
C PHE A 475 34.39 -60.67 8.86
N ASP A 476 34.68 -61.83 8.26
CA ASP A 476 35.85 -62.65 8.61
C ASP A 476 36.13 -63.63 7.45
N PRO A 477 37.28 -63.53 6.73
CA PRO A 477 37.61 -64.42 5.62
C PRO A 477 37.87 -65.87 6.01
N ALA A 478 37.95 -66.21 7.30
CA ALA A 478 38.37 -67.54 7.75
C ALA A 478 37.26 -68.62 7.79
N PHE A 479 35.98 -68.28 7.60
CA PHE A 479 34.88 -69.25 7.67
C PHE A 479 33.98 -69.23 6.43
N ASN A 480 33.87 -70.38 5.78
CA ASN A 480 33.22 -70.56 4.48
C ASN A 480 31.73 -70.97 4.60
N SER A 481 30.94 -70.25 5.40
CA SER A 481 29.47 -70.43 5.47
C SER A 481 28.74 -69.10 5.72
N PRO A 482 27.75 -68.70 4.89
CA PRO A 482 27.10 -67.39 4.96
C PRO A 482 26.11 -67.20 6.13
N TYR A 483 26.03 -68.16 7.06
CA TYR A 483 25.08 -68.18 8.19
C TYR A 483 25.75 -68.10 9.56
N HIS A 484 27.06 -67.85 9.58
CA HIS A 484 27.87 -67.78 10.80
C HIS A 484 28.48 -66.40 10.93
N ILE A 485 28.26 -65.76 12.08
CA ILE A 485 29.00 -64.57 12.48
C ILE A 485 29.74 -64.94 13.76
N LEU A 486 31.07 -64.90 13.72
CA LEU A 486 31.91 -64.99 14.90
C LEU A 486 31.81 -63.64 15.64
N TYR A 487 31.14 -63.62 16.79
CA TYR A 487 30.88 -62.36 17.50
C TYR A 487 32.02 -61.94 18.41
N GLY A 488 32.78 -62.90 18.92
CA GLY A 488 33.96 -62.60 19.72
C GLY A 488 34.57 -63.83 20.35
N SER A 489 35.75 -63.60 20.92
CA SER A 489 36.45 -64.58 21.73
C SER A 489 36.97 -63.94 22.99
N PHE A 490 36.93 -64.65 24.11
CA PHE A 490 37.64 -64.26 25.32
C PHE A 490 38.62 -65.36 25.69
N SER A 491 39.83 -64.97 26.10
CA SER A 491 40.84 -65.91 26.56
C SER A 491 40.82 -65.97 28.08
N MET A 492 40.78 -67.17 28.64
CA MET A 492 41.21 -67.39 30.02
C MET A 492 42.72 -67.61 29.95
N SER A 493 43.52 -66.66 30.45
CA SER A 493 44.98 -66.72 30.48
C SER A 493 45.48 -66.41 31.89
N ASP A 494 46.31 -67.27 32.46
CA ASP A 494 46.61 -67.40 33.90
C ASP A 494 47.28 -66.21 34.62
N THR A 495 47.36 -65.01 34.04
CA THR A 495 47.98 -63.85 34.72
C THR A 495 47.38 -62.52 34.32
N PHE A 496 46.70 -61.84 35.25
CA PHE A 496 46.51 -60.39 35.25
C PHE A 496 46.61 -59.85 36.69
N SER A 497 47.37 -58.77 36.85
CA SER A 497 47.58 -58.04 38.11
C SER A 497 46.41 -57.10 38.42
N GLU A 498 46.00 -57.07 39.69
CA GLU A 498 44.90 -56.27 40.24
C GLU A 498 45.00 -54.76 39.93
N GLY A 499 43.89 -54.17 39.48
CA GLY A 499 43.67 -52.72 39.42
C GLY A 499 42.31 -52.42 40.02
N SER A 500 42.31 -51.95 41.27
CA SER A 500 41.14 -51.79 42.13
C SER A 500 40.15 -50.71 41.67
N CYS A 501 38.87 -51.07 41.62
CA CYS A 501 37.75 -50.13 41.70
C CYS A 501 37.57 -49.71 43.17
N LEU A 502 38.39 -48.79 43.64
CA LEU A 502 38.16 -48.04 44.88
C LEU A 502 38.57 -46.59 44.63
N ASN A 503 37.61 -45.75 44.22
CA ASN A 503 37.46 -44.34 44.60
C ASN A 503 36.38 -43.64 43.76
N LYS A 504 35.17 -43.55 44.32
CA LYS A 504 34.39 -42.30 44.43
C LYS A 504 33.26 -42.50 45.42
#